data_AF-A0A6A4UIS1-F1
#
_entry.id   AF-A0A6A4UIS1-F1
#
_cell.length_a   1.000
_cell.length_b   1.000
_cell.length_c   1.000
_cell.angle_alpha   90.00
_cell.angle_beta   90.00
_cell.angle_gamma   90.00
#
_symmetry.space_group_name_H-M   'P 1'
#
loop_
_entity.id
_entity.type
_entity.pdbx_description
1 polymer ?
#
loop_
_entity_poly.entity_id
_entity_poly.type
_entity_poly.pdbx_seq_one_letter_code
_entity_poly.pdbx_strand_id
1 'polypeptide(L)' 'MDRIIQMILNKLLGRLVNTAVNKGVDYAARRGKSPAQMTAADHDQARQAKEMTKRARQAAKLARRLR' A
#
# COMPACT_ATOMS: atom_id res chain seq x y z
N MET A 1 -11.54 8.29 -30.52
CA MET A 1 -10.68 7.11 -30.30
C MET A 1 -9.82 7.26 -29.04
N ASP A 2 -9.62 8.48 -28.54
CA ASP A 2 -8.71 8.76 -27.41
C ASP A 2 -9.19 8.31 -26.03
N ARG A 3 -10.51 8.29 -25.78
CA ARG A 3 -11.06 7.94 -24.45
C ARG A 3 -10.83 6.48 -24.07
N ILE A 4 -10.88 5.55 -25.02
CA ILE A 4 -10.67 4.12 -24.77
C ILE A 4 -9.20 3.87 -24.44
N ILE A 5 -8.28 4.49 -25.18
CA ILE A 5 -6.83 4.37 -24.94
C ILE A 5 -6.47 5.00 -23.59
N GLN A 6 -7.02 6.17 -23.25
CA GLN A 6 -6.83 6.80 -21.94
C GLN A 6 -7.38 5.93 -20.79
N MET A 7 -8.53 5.28 -20.97
CA MET A 7 -9.08 4.36 -19.96
C MET A 7 -8.18 3.13 -19.76
N ILE A 8 -7.62 2.57 -20.84
CA ILE A 8 -6.73 1.41 -20.77
C ILE A 8 -5.41 1.79 -20.12
N LEU A 9 -4.80 2.90 -20.57
CA LEU A 9 -3.57 3.44 -19.97
C LEU A 9 -3.76 3.75 -18.49
N ASN A 10 -4.84 4.42 -18.09
CA ASN A 10 -5.11 4.73 -16.69
C ASN A 10 -5.29 3.46 -15.83
N LYS A 11 -5.92 2.40 -16.37
CA LYS A 11 -6.04 1.12 -15.67
C LYS A 11 -4.69 0.39 -15.58
N LEU A 12 -3.87 0.44 -16.63
CA LEU A 12 -2.55 -0.20 -16.67
C LEU A 12 -1.55 0.53 -15.77
N LEU A 13 -1.45 1.85 -15.89
CA LEU A 13 -0.64 2.71 -15.00
C LEU A 13 -1.10 2.57 -13.55
N GLY A 14 -2.40 2.62 -13.28
CA GLY A 14 -2.93 2.43 -11.93
C GLY A 14 -2.54 1.07 -11.33
N ARG A 15 -2.63 -0.01 -12.11
CA ARG A 15 -2.20 -1.34 -11.67
C ARG A 15 -0.67 -1.45 -11.53
N LEU A 16 0.09 -0.88 -12.46
CA LEU A 16 1.55 -0.90 -12.44
C LEU A 16 2.08 -0.12 -11.24
N VAL A 17 1.60 1.11 -11.03
CA VAL A 17 1.97 1.96 -9.89
C VAL A 17 1.54 1.29 -8.59
N ASN A 18 0.31 0.77 -8.48
CA ASN A 18 -0.10 0.06 -7.26
C ASN A 18 0.78 -1.17 -7.00
N THR A 19 1.13 -1.93 -8.03
CA THR A 19 1.98 -3.12 -7.87
C THR A 19 3.42 -2.74 -7.56
N ALA A 20 3.95 -1.68 -8.18
CA ALA A 20 5.30 -1.17 -7.99
C ALA A 20 5.47 -0.49 -6.64
N VAL A 21 4.47 0.26 -6.17
CA VAL A 21 4.46 0.85 -4.82
C VAL A 21 4.28 -0.24 -3.79
N ASN A 22 3.35 -1.18 -3.94
CA ASN A 22 3.21 -2.29 -2.98
C ASN A 22 4.48 -3.13 -2.91
N LYS A 23 5.02 -3.58 -4.06
CA LYS A 23 6.27 -4.35 -4.10
C LYS A 23 7.47 -3.52 -3.67
N GLY A 24 7.54 -2.24 -4.03
CA GLY A 24 8.66 -1.35 -3.75
C GLY A 24 8.70 -0.92 -2.28
N VAL A 25 7.54 -0.62 -1.70
CA VAL A 25 7.39 -0.36 -0.26
C VAL A 25 7.62 -1.64 0.53
N ASP A 26 7.07 -2.79 0.11
CA ASP A 26 7.40 -4.06 0.75
C ASP A 26 8.89 -4.38 0.63
N TYR A 27 9.51 -4.17 -0.53
CA TYR A 27 10.92 -4.45 -0.75
C TYR A 27 11.82 -3.49 0.04
N ALA A 28 11.46 -2.20 0.11
CA ALA A 28 12.18 -1.19 0.88
C ALA A 28 12.00 -1.39 2.39
N ALA A 29 10.77 -1.68 2.84
CA ALA A 29 10.47 -1.98 4.24
C ALA A 29 11.13 -3.29 4.69
N ARG A 30 11.20 -4.30 3.82
CA ARG A 30 11.78 -5.62 4.10
C ARG A 30 13.27 -5.71 3.75
N ARG A 31 13.87 -4.65 3.20
CA ARG A 31 15.28 -4.59 2.76
C ARG A 31 15.71 -5.84 1.95
N GLY A 32 14.80 -6.39 1.14
CA GLY A 32 15.01 -7.59 0.32
C GLY A 32 14.70 -8.96 0.93
N LYS A 33 14.11 -9.07 2.13
CA LYS A 33 13.76 -10.38 2.74
C LYS A 33 12.38 -10.90 2.33
N SER A 34 12.33 -12.19 1.96
CA SER A 34 11.14 -12.90 1.45
C SER A 34 10.10 -13.16 2.56
N PRO A 35 8.78 -13.12 2.28
CA PRO A 35 7.70 -13.32 3.26
C PRO A 35 7.73 -14.66 4.02
N ALA A 36 8.45 -15.67 3.51
CA ALA A 36 8.65 -16.95 4.16
C ALA A 36 9.67 -16.92 5.32
N GLN A 37 10.43 -15.82 5.49
CA GLN A 37 11.44 -15.64 6.54
C GLN A 37 11.00 -14.59 7.58
N MET A 38 9.70 -14.33 7.72
CA MET A 38 9.21 -13.40 8.73
C MET A 38 9.57 -13.93 10.13
N THR A 39 10.49 -13.24 10.80
CA THR A 39 11.00 -13.61 12.13
C THR A 39 10.17 -12.91 13.21
N ALA A 40 10.30 -13.29 14.49
CA ALA A 40 9.52 -12.69 15.59
C ALA A 40 9.58 -11.14 15.63
N ALA A 41 10.67 -10.54 15.16
CA ALA A 41 10.81 -9.09 15.01
C ALA A 41 9.87 -8.46 13.97
N ASP A 42 9.48 -9.20 12.92
CA ASP A 42 8.51 -8.75 11.92
C ASP A 42 7.08 -8.73 12.47
N HIS A 43 6.78 -9.54 13.50
CA HIS A 43 5.48 -9.48 14.16
C HIS A 43 5.30 -8.18 14.93
N ASP A 44 6.35 -7.66 15.58
CA ASP A 44 6.28 -6.37 16.30
C ASP A 44 6.19 -5.18 15.34
N GLN A 45 6.92 -5.22 14.22
CA GLN A 45 6.74 -4.22 13.16
C GLN A 45 5.33 -4.30 12.54
N ALA A 46 4.80 -5.49 12.31
CA ALA A 46 3.44 -5.65 11.81
C ALA A 46 2.38 -5.14 12.79
N ARG A 47 2.60 -5.30 14.10
CA ARG A 47 1.72 -4.73 15.14
C ARG A 47 1.77 -3.20 15.10
N GLN A 48 2.96 -2.60 15.09
CA GLN A 48 3.12 -1.14 15.01
C GLN A 48 2.51 -0.58 13.72
N ALA A 49 2.74 -1.23 12.58
CA ALA A 49 2.15 -0.85 11.30
C ALA A 49 0.61 -0.96 11.30
N LYS A 50 0.04 -2.00 11.93
CA LYS A 50 -1.41 -2.14 12.12
C LYS A 50 -1.99 -1.02 12.96
N GLU A 51 -1.34 -0.66 14.07
CA GLU A 51 -1.79 0.45 14.93
C GLU A 51 -1.75 1.79 14.20
N MET A 52 -0.66 2.07 13.49
CA MET A 52 -0.51 3.27 12.68
C MET A 52 -1.59 3.34 11.59
N THR A 53 -1.84 2.22 10.90
CA THR A 53 -2.90 2.11 9.90
C THR A 53 -4.28 2.33 10.52
N LYS A 54 -4.53 1.83 11.73
CA LYS A 54 -5.80 1.99 12.44
C LYS A 54 -6.06 3.46 12.76
N ARG A 55 -5.05 4.19 13.26
CA ARG A 55 -5.13 5.64 13.51
C ARG A 55 -5.32 6.43 12.22
N ALA A 56 -4.59 6.10 11.16
CA ALA A 56 -4.75 6.73 9.85
C ALA A 56 -6.16 6.52 9.28
N ARG A 57 -6.73 5.32 9.41
CA ARG A 57 -8.12 5.02 9.00
C ARG A 57 -9.14 5.83 9.79
N GLN A 58 -8.93 6.00 11.10
CA GLN A 58 -9.80 6.83 11.93
C GLN A 58 -9.76 8.30 11.48
N ALA A 59 -8.57 8.85 11.26
CA ALA A 59 -8.39 10.20 10.74
C ALA A 59 -9.04 10.38 9.37
N ALA A 60 -8.82 9.44 8.45
CA ALA A 60 -9.45 9.45 7.13
C ALA A 60 -10.98 9.34 7.20
N LYS A 61 -11.52 8.57 8.15
CA LYS A 61 -12.97 8.45 8.39
C LYS A 61 -13.56 9.75 8.92
N LEU A 62 -12.83 10.47 9.78
CA LEU A 62 -13.20 11.81 10.22
C LEU A 62 -13.20 12.78 9.04
N ALA A 63 -12.11 12.80 8.26
CA ALA A 63 -11.98 13.65 7.08
C ALA A 63 -13.09 13.40 6.05
N ARG A 64 -13.50 12.14 5.85
CA ARG A 64 -14.65 11.80 4.98
C ARG A 64 -16.00 12.28 5.50
N ARG A 65 -16.14 12.48 6.80
CA ARG A 65 -17.38 13.01 7.41
C ARG A 65 -17.44 14.53 7.39
N LEU A 66 -16.29 15.19 7.26
CA LEU A 66 -16.16 16.65 7.19
C LEU A 66 -16.26 17.20 5.75
N ARG A 67 -16.15 16.31 4.75
CA ARG A 67 -16.36 16.63 3.33
C ARG A 67 -17.83 16.47 2.95
#